data_AF-A0A924GUK9-F1
#
_entry.id   AF-A0A924GUK9-F1
#
_cell.length_a   1.000
_cell.length_b   1.000
_cell.length_c   1.000
_cell.angle_alpha   90.00
_cell.angle_beta   90.00
_cell.angle_gamma   90.00
#
_symmetry.space_group_name_H-M   'P 1'
#
loop_
_entity.id
_entity.type
_entity.pdbx_description
1 polymer ?
#
loop_
_entity_poly.entity_id
_entity_poly.type
_entity_poly.pdbx_seq_one_letter_code
_entity_poly.pdbx_strand_id
1 'polypeptide(L)'
;MNLSRREFSSVLAAALAAGFPLHRDANAQQASGLYDVPRSGNVHLLHMTDCHAQLLPTYFREPSVNLGVGNMQGSLPHLVGKNLLKAAQLKANTPEAYAFTFLDFERAARQYGKVGGFAHLATLVKQVKAGR
;
A
#
# COMPACT_ATOMS: atom_id res chain seq x y z
N MET A 1 35.12 6.71 -10.45
CA MET A 1 35.56 5.43 -9.86
C MET A 1 35.23 4.34 -10.85
N ASN A 2 36.23 3.71 -11.49
CA ASN A 2 35.99 2.62 -12.45
C ASN A 2 36.07 1.30 -11.70
N LEU A 3 34.92 0.65 -11.49
CA LEU A 3 34.85 -0.71 -10.94
C LEU A 3 34.95 -1.71 -12.09
N SER A 4 35.82 -2.71 -11.95
CA SER A 4 35.78 -3.88 -12.82
C SER A 4 34.50 -4.68 -12.58
N ARG A 5 34.08 -5.48 -13.58
CA ARG A 5 32.91 -6.37 -13.43
C ARG A 5 33.01 -7.27 -12.20
N ARG A 6 34.22 -7.75 -11.89
CA ARG A 6 34.46 -8.64 -10.75
C ARG A 6 34.32 -7.91 -9.43
N GLU A 7 34.86 -6.69 -9.32
CA GLU A 7 34.72 -5.87 -8.11
C GLU A 7 33.26 -5.46 -7.90
N PHE A 8 32.54 -5.11 -8.96
CA PHE A 8 31.11 -4.82 -8.89
C PHE A 8 30.31 -6.03 -8.37
N SER A 9 30.56 -7.22 -8.90
CA SER A 9 29.91 -8.45 -8.42
C SER A 9 30.28 -8.80 -6.98
N SER A 10 31.54 -8.59 -6.57
CA SER A 10 31.98 -8.82 -5.20
C SER A 10 31.31 -7.85 -4.22
N VAL A 11 31.15 -6.58 -4.60
CA VAL A 11 30.44 -5.57 -3.80
C VAL A 11 28.95 -5.92 -3.67
N LEU A 12 28.29 -6.33 -4.75
CA LEU A 12 26.90 -6.81 -4.68
C LEU A 12 26.79 -8.07 -3.80
N ALA A 13 27.69 -9.04 -3.92
CA ALA A 13 27.67 -10.24 -3.08
C ALA A 13 27.87 -9.91 -1.59
N ALA A 14 28.80 -9.00 -1.27
CA ALA A 14 29.00 -8.52 0.09
C ALA A 14 27.76 -7.77 0.62
N ALA A 15 27.11 -6.96 -0.22
CA ALA A 15 25.87 -6.27 0.12
C ALA A 15 24.74 -7.27 0.42
N LEU A 16 24.55 -8.32 -0.40
CA LEU A 16 23.58 -9.40 -0.11
C LEU A 16 23.87 -10.08 1.22
N ALA A 17 25.13 -10.47 1.45
CA ALA A 17 25.53 -11.14 2.69
C ALA A 17 25.35 -10.25 3.93
N ALA A 18 25.53 -8.94 3.77
CA ALA A 18 25.27 -7.93 4.81
C ALA A 18 23.78 -7.57 4.96
N GLY A 19 22.88 -8.20 4.21
CA GLY A 19 21.44 -7.98 4.29
C GLY A 19 20.94 -6.71 3.59
N PHE A 20 21.74 -6.11 2.70
CA PHE A 20 21.25 -5.02 1.86
C PHE A 20 20.23 -5.56 0.84
N PRO A 21 19.06 -4.92 0.70
CA PRO A 21 18.05 -5.35 -0.25
C PRO A 21 18.48 -4.97 -1.67
N LEU A 22 19.05 -5.92 -2.43
CA LEU A 22 19.43 -5.71 -3.83
C LEU A 22 18.31 -5.99 -4.83
N HIS A 23 17.21 -6.60 -4.37
CA HIS A 23 15.93 -6.64 -5.04
C HIS A 23 14.86 -6.17 -4.06
N ARG A 24 14.02 -5.21 -4.49
CA ARG A 24 12.84 -4.79 -3.74
C ARG A 24 11.62 -4.85 -4.64
N ASP A 25 11.27 -6.06 -5.03
CA ASP A 25 9.92 -6.36 -5.50
C ASP A 25 9.10 -6.75 -4.26
N ALA A 26 7.84 -6.31 -4.18
CA ALA A 26 6.97 -6.70 -3.08
C ALA A 26 6.81 -8.23 -3.09
N ASN A 27 7.37 -8.91 -2.10
CA ASN A 27 7.21 -10.35 -1.95
C ASN A 27 5.79 -10.63 -1.44
N ALA A 28 5.14 -11.68 -1.96
CA ALA A 28 3.83 -12.16 -1.49
C ALA A 28 3.81 -12.41 0.04
N GLN A 29 4.97 -12.72 0.63
CA GLN A 29 5.18 -12.87 2.07
C GLN A 29 4.96 -11.57 2.88
N GLN A 30 5.14 -10.40 2.28
CA GLN A 30 4.85 -9.11 2.93
C GLN A 30 3.35 -8.79 2.93
N ALA A 31 2.57 -9.37 2.01
CA ALA A 31 1.13 -9.18 1.94
C ALA A 31 0.35 -10.10 2.90
N SER A 32 0.91 -11.24 3.30
CA SER A 32 0.20 -12.24 4.12
C SER A 32 -0.20 -11.71 5.51
N GLY A 33 0.60 -10.83 6.09
CA GLY A 33 0.30 -10.25 7.41
C GLY A 33 -0.75 -9.13 7.40
N LEU A 34 -1.05 -8.51 6.25
CA LEU A 34 -1.93 -7.34 6.19
C LEU A 34 -3.38 -7.66 6.60
N TYR A 35 -3.83 -8.88 6.29
CA TYR A 35 -5.19 -9.34 6.56
C TYR A 35 -5.30 -10.29 7.75
N ASP A 36 -4.19 -10.57 8.43
CA ASP A 36 -4.15 -11.37 9.66
C ASP A 36 -4.51 -10.50 10.87
N VAL A 37 -5.79 -10.16 10.97
CA VAL A 37 -6.30 -9.29 12.04
C VAL A 37 -6.82 -10.15 13.19
N PRO A 38 -6.32 -9.95 14.43
CA PRO A 38 -6.74 -10.72 15.60
C PRO A 38 -8.23 -10.53 15.91
N ARG A 39 -8.86 -11.59 16.42
CA ARG A 39 -10.26 -11.55 16.85
C ARG A 39 -10.40 -10.67 18.09
N SER A 40 -11.33 -9.74 18.05
CA SER A 40 -11.69 -8.87 19.17
C SER A 40 -13.15 -8.44 19.06
N GLY A 41 -13.83 -8.33 20.20
CA GLY A 41 -15.25 -7.96 20.27
C GLY A 41 -16.21 -9.07 19.78
N ASN A 42 -17.49 -8.71 19.68
CA ASN A 42 -18.59 -9.62 19.34
C ASN A 42 -19.13 -9.43 17.92
N VAL A 43 -18.79 -8.31 17.28
CA VAL A 43 -19.30 -7.91 15.97
C VAL A 43 -18.13 -7.53 15.08
N HIS A 44 -18.09 -8.11 13.88
CA HIS A 44 -17.10 -7.81 12.86
C HIS A 44 -17.80 -7.24 11.63
N LEU A 45 -17.55 -5.96 11.32
CA LEU A 45 -18.15 -5.28 10.18
C LEU A 45 -17.15 -5.18 9.02
N LEU A 46 -17.49 -5.76 7.88
CA LEU A 46 -16.78 -5.54 6.62
C LEU A 46 -17.52 -4.46 5.83
N HIS A 47 -16.85 -3.33 5.59
CA HIS A 47 -17.43 -2.17 4.94
C HIS A 47 -16.65 -1.81 3.66
N MET A 48 -17.40 -1.56 2.58
CA MET A 48 -16.92 -1.10 1.28
C MET A 48 -17.97 -0.15 0.71
N THR A 49 -17.53 0.94 0.08
CA THR A 49 -18.40 1.92 -0.57
C THR A 49 -17.89 2.23 -1.98
N ASP A 50 -18.67 3.01 -2.73
CA ASP A 50 -18.25 3.68 -3.97
C ASP A 50 -17.51 2.77 -4.96
N CYS A 51 -18.00 1.55 -5.14
CA CYS A 51 -17.33 0.58 -6.00
C CYS A 51 -17.36 0.99 -7.48
N HIS A 52 -18.27 1.88 -7.87
CA HIS A 52 -18.49 2.34 -9.24
C HIS A 52 -18.53 1.20 -10.28
N ALA A 53 -19.03 0.03 -9.89
CA ALA A 53 -19.02 -1.19 -10.70
C ALA A 53 -17.64 -1.56 -11.30
N GLN A 54 -16.54 -1.25 -10.61
CA GLN A 54 -15.19 -1.66 -11.00
C GLN A 54 -14.99 -3.17 -10.78
N LEU A 55 -15.49 -3.97 -11.72
CA LEU A 55 -15.47 -5.43 -11.67
C LEU A 55 -14.06 -6.01 -11.75
N LEU A 56 -13.19 -5.37 -12.53
CA LEU A 56 -11.80 -5.77 -12.75
C LEU A 56 -10.85 -4.86 -11.96
N PRO A 57 -9.67 -5.36 -11.55
CA PRO A 57 -8.67 -4.54 -10.88
C PRO A 57 -8.23 -3.34 -11.72
N THR A 58 -7.98 -2.20 -11.08
CA THR A 58 -7.54 -0.95 -11.71
C THR A 58 -6.38 -0.29 -10.97
N TYR A 59 -5.65 0.59 -11.64
CA TYR A 59 -4.73 1.51 -10.96
C TYR A 59 -5.51 2.73 -10.52
N PHE A 60 -5.73 2.87 -9.21
CA PHE A 60 -6.48 3.98 -8.64
C PHE A 60 -5.55 4.91 -7.88
N ARG A 61 -5.47 6.18 -8.30
CA ARG A 61 -4.60 7.19 -7.69
C ARG A 61 -5.44 8.24 -6.98
N GLU A 62 -5.16 8.44 -5.70
CA GLU A 62 -5.78 9.49 -4.89
C GLU A 62 -5.48 10.91 -5.42
N PRO A 63 -6.32 11.90 -5.13
CA PRO A 63 -6.11 13.26 -5.59
C PRO A 63 -4.86 13.88 -4.97
N SER A 64 -4.12 14.68 -5.75
CA SER A 64 -2.99 15.46 -5.25
C SER A 64 -3.38 16.79 -4.62
N VAL A 65 -4.63 17.21 -4.83
CA VAL A 65 -5.20 18.43 -4.27
C VAL A 65 -6.63 18.10 -3.83
N ASN A 66 -6.95 18.44 -2.58
CA ASN A 66 -8.30 18.41 -2.05
C ASN A 66 -8.50 19.69 -1.22
N LEU A 67 -9.48 20.52 -1.58
CA LEU A 67 -9.64 21.85 -1.00
C LEU A 67 -10.78 21.85 0.02
N GLY A 68 -10.43 22.05 1.29
CA GLY A 68 -11.38 22.36 2.36
C GLY A 68 -11.55 23.87 2.52
N VAL A 69 -12.79 24.33 2.66
CA VAL A 69 -13.12 25.76 2.80
C VAL A 69 -13.66 26.04 4.20
N GLY A 70 -13.33 27.22 4.75
CA GLY A 70 -13.78 27.64 6.07
C GLY A 70 -13.35 26.65 7.16
N ASN A 71 -14.31 26.18 7.96
CA ASN A 71 -14.05 25.26 9.07
C ASN A 71 -13.51 23.87 8.63
N MET A 72 -13.55 23.54 7.33
CA MET A 72 -13.02 22.28 6.81
C MET A 72 -11.53 22.37 6.42
N GLN A 73 -10.93 23.56 6.45
CA GLN A 73 -9.53 23.76 6.10
C GLN A 73 -8.61 22.97 7.04
N GLY A 74 -7.71 22.16 6.47
CA GLY A 74 -6.76 21.36 7.25
C GLY A 74 -7.39 20.18 8.02
N SER A 75 -8.66 19.84 7.74
CA SER A 75 -9.35 18.70 8.34
C SER A 75 -9.50 17.55 7.36
N LEU A 76 -9.60 16.31 7.86
CA LEU A 76 -10.10 15.20 7.04
C LEU A 76 -11.53 15.53 6.55
N PRO A 77 -11.91 15.18 5.31
CA PRO A 77 -11.15 14.39 4.32
C PRO A 77 -10.24 15.20 3.38
N HIS A 78 -10.02 16.49 3.64
CA HIS A 78 -9.25 17.39 2.76
C HIS A 78 -7.73 17.32 2.91
N LEU A 79 -7.22 16.51 3.85
CA LEU A 79 -5.79 16.25 3.94
C LEU A 79 -5.37 15.28 2.83
N VAL A 80 -4.26 15.58 2.15
CA VAL A 80 -3.69 14.73 1.10
C VAL A 80 -2.19 14.52 1.32
N GLY A 81 -1.63 13.50 0.67
CA GLY A 81 -0.19 13.23 0.68
C GLY A 81 0.40 13.13 2.09
N LYS A 82 1.50 13.85 2.34
CA LYS A 82 2.22 13.78 3.64
C LYS A 82 1.37 14.23 4.82
N ASN A 83 0.44 15.16 4.61
CA ASN A 83 -0.43 15.66 5.67
C ASN A 83 -1.45 14.59 6.07
N LEU A 84 -2.00 13.84 5.10
CA LEU A 84 -2.85 12.68 5.38
C LEU A 84 -2.07 11.62 6.16
N LEU A 85 -0.86 11.25 5.69
CA LEU A 85 -0.03 10.26 6.37
C LEU A 85 0.24 10.63 7.84
N LYS A 86 0.56 11.90 8.09
CA LYS A 86 0.79 12.41 9.45
C LYS A 86 -0.47 12.30 10.31
N ALA A 87 -1.62 12.73 9.80
CA ALA A 87 -2.87 12.71 10.55
C ALA A 87 -3.37 11.28 10.85
N ALA A 88 -3.22 10.37 9.89
CA ALA A 88 -3.62 8.97 10.02
C ALA A 88 -2.53 8.07 10.66
N GLN A 89 -1.38 8.64 11.06
CA GLN A 89 -0.24 7.91 11.63
C GLN A 89 0.29 6.78 10.72
N LEU A 90 0.21 6.98 9.40
CA LEU A 90 0.67 6.03 8.40
C LEU A 90 2.13 6.33 8.01
N LYS A 91 2.91 5.28 7.79
CA LYS A 91 4.30 5.40 7.33
C LYS A 91 4.33 5.55 5.81
N ALA A 92 5.23 6.39 5.30
CA ALA A 92 5.47 6.50 3.86
C ALA A 92 6.06 5.18 3.29
N ASN A 93 5.90 4.96 1.98
CA ASN A 93 6.46 3.83 1.24
C ASN A 93 5.95 2.44 1.71
N THR A 94 4.70 2.40 2.17
CA THR A 94 3.97 1.20 2.61
C THR A 94 2.79 0.90 1.69
N PRO A 95 2.18 -0.30 1.75
CA PRO A 95 0.93 -0.60 1.04
C PRO A 95 -0.20 0.40 1.38
N GLU A 96 -0.31 0.82 2.64
CA GLU A 96 -1.30 1.80 3.09
C GLU A 96 -1.02 3.18 2.48
N ALA A 97 0.24 3.61 2.40
CA ALA A 97 0.57 4.86 1.73
C ALA A 97 0.24 4.83 0.23
N TYR A 98 0.39 3.68 -0.43
CA TYR A 98 -0.04 3.48 -1.82
C TYR A 98 -1.56 3.55 -1.97
N ALA A 99 -2.31 2.96 -1.03
CA ALA A 99 -3.77 2.96 -1.06
C ALA A 99 -4.38 4.33 -0.76
N PHE A 100 -3.79 5.12 0.14
CA PHE A 100 -4.40 6.37 0.64
C PHE A 100 -3.75 7.65 0.13
N THR A 101 -2.70 7.57 -0.70
CA THR A 101 -2.04 8.79 -1.20
C THR A 101 -1.56 8.68 -2.64
N PHE A 102 -1.34 9.84 -3.26
CA PHE A 102 -0.75 9.96 -4.58
C PHE A 102 0.79 9.88 -4.59
N LEU A 103 1.43 9.76 -3.41
CA LEU A 103 2.87 9.86 -3.26
C LEU A 103 3.57 8.65 -3.88
N ASP A 104 4.58 8.88 -4.71
CA ASP A 104 5.35 7.85 -5.41
C ASP A 104 4.49 6.82 -6.17
N PHE A 105 3.30 7.23 -6.63
CA PHE A 105 2.28 6.33 -7.18
C PHE A 105 2.81 5.46 -8.31
N GLU A 106 3.57 6.00 -9.26
CA GLU A 106 4.09 5.22 -10.39
C GLU A 106 5.02 4.08 -9.92
N ARG A 107 5.92 4.38 -8.98
CA ARG A 107 6.82 3.37 -8.39
C ARG A 107 6.02 2.35 -7.60
N ALA A 108 5.10 2.80 -6.76
CA ALA A 108 4.27 1.95 -5.92
C ALA A 108 3.31 1.08 -6.75
N ALA A 109 2.76 1.58 -7.85
CA ALA A 109 1.90 0.83 -8.77
C ALA A 109 2.65 -0.30 -9.47
N ARG A 110 3.93 -0.09 -9.83
CA ARG A 110 4.79 -1.18 -10.33
C ARG A 110 5.06 -2.24 -9.27
N GLN A 111 5.22 -1.82 -8.02
CA GLN A 111 5.54 -2.71 -6.91
C GLN A 111 4.32 -3.51 -6.41
N TYR A 112 3.17 -2.86 -6.22
CA TYR A 112 1.99 -3.43 -5.58
C TYR A 112 0.87 -3.81 -6.57
N GLY A 113 0.93 -3.32 -7.81
CA GLY A 113 -0.03 -3.64 -8.85
C GLY A 113 -1.38 -2.93 -8.70
N LYS A 114 -2.38 -3.48 -9.38
CA LYS A 114 -3.75 -2.94 -9.43
C LYS A 114 -4.51 -3.27 -8.15
N VAL A 115 -5.44 -2.39 -7.77
CA VAL A 115 -6.33 -2.56 -6.62
C VAL A 115 -7.74 -2.95 -7.06
N GLY A 116 -8.51 -3.51 -6.11
CA GLY A 116 -9.92 -3.85 -6.32
C GLY A 116 -10.14 -5.11 -7.17
N GLY A 117 -11.25 -5.12 -7.91
CA GLY A 117 -11.73 -6.28 -8.66
C GLY A 117 -12.51 -7.27 -7.80
N PHE A 118 -13.72 -7.61 -8.24
CA PHE A 118 -14.69 -8.32 -7.40
C PHE A 118 -14.28 -9.76 -7.10
N ALA A 119 -13.57 -10.42 -8.02
CA ALA A 119 -13.03 -11.76 -7.76
C ALA A 119 -12.00 -11.76 -6.61
N HIS A 120 -11.11 -10.75 -6.57
CA HIS A 120 -10.11 -10.62 -5.51
C HIS A 120 -10.76 -10.25 -4.18
N LEU A 121 -11.69 -9.30 -4.20
CA LEU A 121 -12.47 -8.91 -3.01
C LEU A 121 -13.28 -10.08 -2.45
N ALA A 122 -13.90 -10.91 -3.31
CA ALA A 122 -14.65 -12.09 -2.87
C ALA A 122 -13.74 -13.11 -2.16
N THR A 123 -12.53 -13.33 -2.68
CA THR A 123 -11.52 -14.19 -2.02
C THR A 123 -11.12 -13.61 -0.67
N LEU A 124 -10.82 -12.31 -0.61
CA LEU A 124 -10.45 -11.63 0.63
C LEU A 124 -11.56 -11.70 1.68
N VAL A 125 -12.81 -11.43 1.29
CA VAL A 125 -13.97 -11.51 2.18
C VAL A 125 -14.13 -12.93 2.74
N LYS A 126 -13.99 -13.96 1.90
CA LYS A 126 -14.03 -15.37 2.36
C LYS A 126 -12.92 -15.66 3.37
N GLN A 127 -11.68 -15.24 3.08
CA GLN A 127 -10.53 -15.41 3.98
C GLN A 127 -10.77 -14.73 5.33
N VAL A 128 -11.16 -13.45 5.31
CA VAL A 128 -11.38 -12.68 6.55
C VAL A 128 -12.53 -13.28 7.36
N LYS A 129 -13.65 -13.63 6.72
CA LYS A 129 -14.80 -14.26 7.38
C LYS A 129 -14.46 -15.61 8.02
N ALA A 130 -13.58 -16.41 7.43
CA ALA A 130 -13.15 -17.67 8.02
C ALA A 130 -12.40 -17.48 9.35
N GLY A 131 -11.81 -16.31 9.58
CA GLY A 131 -11.17 -15.93 10.84
C GLY A 131 -12.06 -15.18 11.83
N ARG A 132 -13.38 -15.04 11.57
CA ARG A 132 -14.37 -14.30 12.41
C ARG A 132 -15.43 -15.20 13.02
#